data_AF-A0A942S9A0-F1
#
_entry.id   AF-A0A942S9A0-F1
#
_cell.length_a   1.000
_cell.length_b   1.000
_cell.length_c   1.000
_cell.angle_alpha   90.00
_cell.angle_beta   90.00
_cell.angle_gamma   90.00
#
_symmetry.space_group_name_H-M   'P 1'
#
loop_
_entity.id
_entity.type
_entity.pdbx_description
1 polymer ?
#
loop_
_entity_poly.entity_id
_entity_poly.type
_entity_poly.pdbx_seq_one_letter_code
_entity_poly.pdbx_strand_id
1 'polypeptide(L)'
;MPAIEDIKRIAEIEFSDIVKNIPQIDFKLRVTLINNSFVDVYLSQRLPNRFGFHWECMDEAKIFYRYDNFPDKNWQSVATFPYHFHNGSQDSIDPSPFPLTTIEGFRAFMDFVKNKLK
;
A
#
# COMPACT_ATOMS: atom_id res chain seq x y z
N MET A 1 -11.71 13.04 3.57
CA MET A 1 -10.91 11.99 2.89
C MET A 1 -9.46 12.40 3.02
N PRO A 2 -8.56 11.47 3.34
CA PRO A 2 -7.15 11.81 3.45
C PRO A 2 -6.62 12.24 2.08
N ALA A 3 -5.82 13.30 2.09
CA ALA A 3 -5.13 13.80 0.92
C ALA A 3 -3.86 12.99 0.67
N ILE A 4 -3.38 12.99 -0.57
CA ILE A 4 -2.08 12.37 -0.89
C ILE A 4 -0.93 12.99 -0.08
N GLU A 5 -1.06 14.27 0.27
CA GLU A 5 -0.10 14.99 1.11
C GLU A 5 -0.05 14.46 2.55
N ASP A 6 -1.18 14.00 3.10
CA ASP A 6 -1.21 13.37 4.43
C ASP A 6 -0.39 12.07 4.43
N ILE A 7 -0.56 11.25 3.38
CA ILE A 7 0.21 10.02 3.18
C ILE A 7 1.70 10.30 3.02
N LYS A 8 2.04 11.30 2.21
CA LYS A 8 3.42 11.73 2.00
C LYS A 8 4.07 12.15 3.31
N ARG A 9 3.41 13.00 4.10
CA ARG A 9 3.90 13.46 5.40
C ARG A 9 4.15 12.29 6.36
N ILE A 10 3.25 11.31 6.41
CA ILE A 10 3.43 10.10 7.23
C ILE A 10 4.68 9.35 6.78
N ALA A 11 4.84 9.09 5.48
CA ALA A 11 5.99 8.38 4.95
C ALA A 11 7.33 9.11 5.22
N GLU A 12 7.36 10.44 5.06
CA GLU A 12 8.57 11.25 5.28
C GLU A 12 8.98 11.33 6.74
N ILE A 13 8.02 11.38 7.68
CA ILE A 13 8.29 11.61 9.10
C ILE A 13 8.34 10.30 9.88
N GLU A 14 7.32 9.45 9.77
CA GLU A 14 7.16 8.26 10.62
C GLU A 14 8.01 7.08 10.13
N PHE A 15 8.37 7.08 8.83
CA PHE A 15 9.12 6.00 8.18
C PHE A 15 10.44 6.48 7.57
N SER A 16 10.99 7.60 8.07
CA SER A 16 12.21 8.22 7.56
C SER A 16 13.44 7.30 7.57
N ASP A 17 13.43 6.25 8.38
CA ASP A 17 14.52 5.28 8.50
C ASP A 17 14.55 4.24 7.36
N ILE A 18 13.43 4.03 6.66
CA ILE A 18 13.33 3.11 5.51
C ILE A 18 13.03 3.80 4.19
N VAL A 19 12.62 5.07 4.22
CA VAL A 19 12.27 5.87 3.03
C VAL A 19 13.51 6.58 2.48
N LYS A 20 13.75 6.42 1.18
CA LYS A 20 14.85 7.05 0.44
C LYS A 20 14.44 8.35 -0.23
N ASN A 21 13.29 8.36 -0.91
CA ASN A 21 12.67 9.54 -1.50
C ASN A 21 11.21 9.26 -1.86
N ILE A 22 10.44 10.32 -2.14
CA ILE A 22 9.01 10.19 -2.44
C ILE A 22 8.59 11.01 -3.67
N PRO A 23 8.95 10.60 -4.90
CA PRO A 23 8.48 11.26 -6.10
C PRO A 23 6.96 11.10 -6.28
N GLN A 24 6.31 12.18 -6.68
CA GLN A 24 4.95 12.11 -7.24
C GLN A 24 5.05 11.85 -8.75
N ILE A 25 4.36 10.81 -9.21
CA ILE A 25 4.31 10.37 -10.61
C ILE A 25 2.84 10.44 -11.03
N ASP A 26 2.48 11.48 -11.78
CA ASP A 26 1.10 11.83 -12.13
C ASP A 26 0.19 11.89 -10.88
N PHE A 27 -0.74 10.94 -10.76
CA PHE A 27 -1.71 10.84 -9.67
C PHE A 27 -1.29 9.85 -8.56
N LYS A 28 -0.07 9.33 -8.64
CA LYS A 28 0.47 8.30 -7.75
C LYS A 28 1.62 8.88 -6.94
N LEU A 29 1.66 8.56 -5.66
CA LEU A 29 2.82 8.84 -4.82
C LEU A 29 3.67 7.57 -4.75
N ARG A 30 4.94 7.64 -5.16
CA ARG A 30 5.86 6.51 -5.04
C ARG A 30 6.80 6.77 -3.87
N VAL A 31 6.76 5.91 -2.87
CA VAL A 31 7.71 5.88 -1.76
C VAL A 31 8.84 4.91 -2.13
N THR A 32 9.98 5.43 -2.57
CA THR A 32 11.17 4.60 -2.83
C THR A 32 11.83 4.26 -1.50
N LEU A 33 12.10 2.98 -1.28
CA LEU A 33 12.72 2.49 -0.05
C LEU A 33 14.26 2.40 -0.19
N ILE A 34 14.95 2.26 0.94
CA ILE A 34 16.43 2.21 0.98
C ILE A 34 17.06 1.09 0.16
N ASN A 35 16.38 -0.04 -0.01
CA ASN A 35 16.82 -1.17 -0.85
C ASN A 35 16.43 -1.02 -2.34
N ASN A 36 15.91 0.15 -2.75
CA ASN A 36 15.40 0.47 -4.09
C ASN A 36 14.10 -0.24 -4.50
N SER A 37 13.49 -1.05 -3.63
CA SER A 37 12.09 -1.44 -3.76
C SER A 37 11.18 -0.22 -3.54
N PHE A 38 9.89 -0.30 -3.88
CA PHE A 38 9.01 0.88 -3.77
C PHE A 38 7.57 0.55 -3.37
N VAL A 39 6.97 1.44 -2.60
CA VAL A 39 5.53 1.44 -2.32
C VAL A 39 4.85 2.50 -3.17
N ASP A 40 3.99 2.07 -4.07
CA ASP A 40 3.10 2.92 -4.84
C ASP A 40 1.78 3.13 -4.08
N VAL A 41 1.42 4.39 -3.86
CA VAL A 41 0.17 4.79 -3.21
C VAL A 41 -0.73 5.45 -4.24
N TYR A 42 -1.93 4.89 -4.39
CA TYR A 42 -3.01 5.44 -5.17
C TYR A 42 -4.19 5.77 -4.26
N LEU A 43 -4.64 7.02 -4.30
CA LEU A 43 -5.92 7.44 -3.70
C LEU A 43 -6.85 7.85 -4.84
N SER A 44 -8.05 7.26 -4.91
CA SER A 44 -8.98 7.59 -5.98
C SER A 44 -9.47 9.03 -5.86
N GLN A 45 -9.33 9.78 -6.93
CA GLN A 45 -9.85 11.15 -7.03
C GLN A 45 -11.33 11.20 -7.38
N ARG A 46 -11.91 10.08 -7.82
CA ARG A 46 -13.31 10.00 -8.29
C ARG A 46 -14.19 9.25 -7.31
N LEU A 47 -13.67 8.18 -6.70
CA LEU A 47 -14.42 7.33 -5.81
C LEU A 47 -13.99 7.57 -4.35
N PRO A 48 -14.91 7.99 -3.48
CA PRO A 48 -14.57 8.29 -2.10
C PRO A 48 -14.02 7.05 -1.38
N ASN A 49 -12.99 7.25 -0.56
CA ASN A 49 -12.38 6.22 0.29
C ASN A 49 -11.84 5.00 -0.48
N ARG A 50 -11.55 5.12 -1.80
CA ARG A 50 -10.88 4.07 -2.57
C ARG A 50 -9.39 4.31 -2.62
N PHE A 51 -8.61 3.28 -2.32
CA PHE A 51 -7.15 3.36 -2.31
C PHE A 51 -6.52 2.03 -2.77
N GLY A 52 -5.23 2.10 -3.10
CA GLY A 52 -4.37 0.94 -3.23
C GLY A 52 -2.94 1.29 -2.84
N PHE A 53 -2.34 0.44 -2.00
CA PHE A 53 -0.95 0.50 -1.59
C PHE A 53 -0.25 -0.74 -2.13
N HIS A 54 0.71 -0.56 -3.03
CA HIS A 54 1.40 -1.64 -3.74
C HIS A 54 2.88 -1.57 -3.45
N TRP A 55 3.43 -2.57 -2.76
CA TRP A 55 4.87 -2.73 -2.59
C TRP A 55 5.43 -3.72 -3.62
N GLU A 56 6.31 -3.22 -4.49
CA GLU A 56 7.09 -4.05 -5.41
C GLU A 56 8.47 -4.31 -4.79
N CYS A 57 8.78 -5.57 -4.45
CA CYS A 57 10.02 -5.94 -3.74
C CYS A 57 11.28 -5.86 -4.62
N MET A 58 11.13 -5.83 -5.96
CA MET A 58 12.22 -5.80 -6.95
C MET A 58 13.19 -7.00 -6.86
N ASP A 59 12.70 -8.15 -6.39
CA ASP A 59 13.45 -9.41 -6.36
C ASP A 59 13.27 -10.23 -7.66
N GLU A 60 14.12 -11.24 -7.85
CA GLU A 60 14.03 -12.16 -9.00
C GLU A 60 12.72 -12.95 -9.03
N ALA A 61 12.12 -13.18 -7.86
CA ALA A 61 10.86 -13.89 -7.69
C ALA A 61 9.63 -13.03 -8.04
N LYS A 62 9.82 -11.72 -8.29
CA LYS A 62 8.76 -10.74 -8.59
C LYS A 62 7.67 -10.72 -7.51
N ILE A 63 8.08 -10.86 -6.24
CA ILE A 63 7.16 -10.80 -5.11
C ILE A 63 6.66 -9.37 -4.97
N PHE A 64 5.35 -9.24 -4.79
CA PHE A 64 4.73 -7.97 -4.45
C PHE A 64 3.66 -8.16 -3.38
N TYR A 65 3.37 -7.08 -2.68
CA TYR A 65 2.30 -7.02 -1.69
C TYR A 65 1.37 -5.88 -2.04
N ARG A 66 0.05 -6.11 -2.00
CA ARG A 66 -0.91 -5.05 -2.30
C ARG A 66 -2.06 -5.04 -1.32
N TYR A 67 -2.23 -3.91 -0.61
CA TYR A 67 -3.40 -3.65 0.20
C TYR A 67 -4.29 -2.64 -0.52
N ASP A 68 -5.44 -3.06 -0.99
CA ASP A 68 -6.38 -2.18 -1.66
C ASP A 68 -7.84 -2.54 -1.33
N ASN A 69 -8.76 -1.70 -1.79
CA ASN A 69 -10.18 -1.90 -1.57
C ASN A 69 -11.01 -1.72 -2.84
N PHE A 70 -10.42 -2.05 -3.99
CA PHE A 70 -11.17 -2.12 -5.24
C PHE A 70 -12.19 -3.27 -5.14
N PRO A 71 -13.49 -3.03 -5.43
CA PRO A 71 -14.54 -4.03 -5.24
C PRO A 71 -14.54 -5.06 -6.39
N ASP A 72 -13.45 -5.82 -6.52
CA ASP A 72 -13.36 -6.92 -7.47
C ASP A 72 -14.29 -8.06 -7.04
N LYS A 73 -15.24 -8.43 -7.92
CA LYS A 73 -16.21 -9.49 -7.65
C LYS A 73 -15.57 -10.86 -7.45
N ASN A 74 -14.35 -11.07 -7.95
CA ASN A 74 -13.58 -12.30 -7.69
C ASN A 74 -13.33 -12.50 -6.19
N TRP A 75 -13.23 -11.40 -5.43
CA TRP A 75 -12.88 -11.40 -4.00
C TRP A 75 -14.08 -11.10 -3.09
N GLN A 76 -15.31 -11.19 -3.61
CA GLN A 76 -16.52 -10.87 -2.84
C GLN A 76 -16.75 -11.75 -1.60
N SER A 77 -16.12 -12.93 -1.53
CA SER A 77 -16.19 -13.84 -0.38
C SER A 77 -15.17 -13.53 0.71
N VAL A 78 -14.25 -12.59 0.49
CA VAL A 78 -13.26 -12.17 1.50
C VAL A 78 -14.00 -11.48 2.64
N ALA A 79 -13.70 -11.87 3.89
CA ALA A 79 -14.43 -11.41 5.08
C ALA A 79 -14.42 -9.87 5.24
N THR A 80 -13.38 -9.21 4.75
CA THR A 80 -13.22 -7.75 4.80
C THR A 80 -13.62 -7.05 3.49
N PHE A 81 -14.31 -7.72 2.57
CA PHE A 81 -14.67 -7.14 1.27
C PHE A 81 -15.31 -5.73 1.40
N PRO A 82 -14.89 -4.72 0.60
CA PRO A 82 -13.98 -4.81 -0.55
C PRO A 82 -12.50 -4.78 -0.23
N TYR A 83 -12.11 -4.63 1.04
CA TYR A 83 -10.73 -4.58 1.47
C TYR A 83 -10.12 -5.98 1.39
N HIS A 84 -8.97 -6.09 0.74
CA HIS A 84 -8.26 -7.36 0.58
C HIS A 84 -6.76 -7.12 0.48
N PHE A 85 -6.00 -8.16 0.77
CA PHE A 85 -4.56 -8.14 0.74
C PHE A 85 -4.01 -9.20 -0.22
N HIS A 86 -3.27 -8.76 -1.22
CA HIS A 86 -2.46 -9.62 -2.08
C HIS A 86 -1.15 -9.92 -1.36
N ASN A 87 -0.98 -11.16 -0.91
CA ASN A 87 0.14 -11.60 -0.09
C ASN A 87 1.16 -12.37 -0.94
N GLY A 88 2.03 -11.62 -1.62
CA GLY A 88 3.15 -12.15 -2.40
C GLY A 88 2.83 -12.44 -3.87
N SER A 89 1.55 -12.49 -4.25
CA SER A 89 1.13 -12.70 -5.64
C SER A 89 -0.30 -12.19 -5.87
N GLN A 90 -0.71 -12.10 -7.13
CA GLN A 90 -2.05 -11.61 -7.51
C GLN A 90 -3.19 -12.52 -6.98
N ASP A 91 -2.99 -13.83 -6.90
CA ASP A 91 -4.03 -14.80 -6.54
C ASP A 91 -3.98 -15.25 -5.07
N SER A 92 -2.94 -14.83 -4.34
CA SER A 92 -2.80 -15.08 -2.90
C SER A 92 -3.55 -13.99 -2.13
N ILE A 93 -4.85 -14.19 -1.90
CA ILE A 93 -5.74 -13.20 -1.30
C ILE A 93 -6.07 -13.55 0.15
N ASP A 94 -5.75 -12.62 1.04
CA ASP A 94 -6.14 -12.66 2.44
C ASP A 94 -7.19 -11.58 2.75
N PRO A 95 -8.07 -11.80 3.75
CA PRO A 95 -8.75 -10.71 4.43
C PRO A 95 -7.74 -9.66 4.90
N SER A 96 -8.11 -8.38 4.84
CA SER A 96 -7.22 -7.29 5.24
C SER A 96 -6.71 -7.53 6.66
N PRO A 97 -5.38 -7.69 6.85
CA PRO A 97 -4.78 -7.72 8.19
C PRO A 97 -4.59 -6.30 8.74
N PHE A 98 -4.94 -5.27 7.95
CA PHE A 98 -4.70 -3.87 8.23
C PHE A 98 -6.00 -3.13 8.60
N PRO A 99 -5.91 -2.01 9.34
CA PRO A 99 -7.05 -1.12 9.56
C PRO A 99 -7.69 -0.66 8.25
N LEU A 100 -9.02 -0.55 8.25
CA LEU A 100 -9.81 -0.26 7.04
C LEU A 100 -9.84 1.23 6.66
N THR A 101 -9.48 2.12 7.58
CA THR A 101 -9.33 3.55 7.28
C THR A 101 -8.01 3.78 6.54
N THR A 102 -8.03 4.59 5.49
CA THR A 102 -6.86 4.80 4.61
C THR A 102 -5.57 5.20 5.36
N ILE A 103 -5.64 6.11 6.35
CA ILE A 103 -4.45 6.57 7.08
C ILE A 103 -3.86 5.45 7.95
N GLU A 104 -4.67 4.85 8.84
CA GLU A 104 -4.19 3.76 9.70
C GLU A 104 -3.82 2.51 8.90
N GLY A 105 -4.51 2.27 7.79
CA GLY A 105 -4.20 1.21 6.84
C GLY A 105 -2.84 1.43 6.16
N PHE A 106 -2.53 2.66 5.77
CA PHE A 106 -1.23 3.02 5.21
C PHE A 106 -0.10 2.86 6.23
N ARG A 107 -0.30 3.35 7.47
CA ARG A 107 0.68 3.16 8.56
C ARG A 107 0.98 1.68 8.81
N ALA A 108 -0.06 0.88 9.01
CA ALA A 108 0.09 -0.55 9.27
C ALA A 108 0.73 -1.29 8.08
N PHE A 109 0.43 -0.88 6.84
CA PHE A 109 1.08 -1.42 5.65
C PHE A 109 2.57 -1.07 5.60
N MET A 110 2.92 0.19 5.91
CA MET A 110 4.32 0.63 5.97
C MET A 110 5.10 -0.03 7.11
N ASP A 111 4.47 -0.32 8.26
CA ASP A 111 5.06 -1.12 9.33
C ASP A 111 5.33 -2.56 8.88
N PHE A 112 4.40 -3.17 8.15
CA PHE A 112 4.60 -4.47 7.53
C PHE A 112 5.80 -4.48 6.57
N VAL A 113 5.91 -3.46 5.70
CA VAL A 113 7.04 -3.27 4.79
C VAL A 113 8.34 -3.15 5.58
N LYS A 114 8.38 -2.25 6.58
CA LYS A 114 9.53 -2.03 7.47
C LYS A 114 10.01 -3.31 8.14
N ASN A 115 9.07 -4.12 8.63
CA ASN A 115 9.39 -5.39 9.30
C ASN A 115 9.94 -6.45 8.34
N LYS A 116 9.57 -6.43 7.06
CA LYS A 116 10.10 -7.35 6.04
C LYS A 116 11.42 -6.90 5.42
N LEU A 117 11.79 -5.63 5.56
CA LEU A 117 13.08 -5.10 5.11
C LEU A 117 14.25 -5.41 6.06
N LYS A 118 13.96 -5.76 7.31
CA LYS A 118 14.96 -6.23 8.29
C LYS A 118 15.39 -7.65 7.99
#